data_AF-A0A7K1SL19-F1
#
_entry.id   AF-A0A7K1SL19-F1
#
_cell.length_a   1.000
_cell.length_b   1.000
_cell.length_c   1.000
_cell.angle_alpha   90.00
_cell.angle_beta   90.00
_cell.angle_gamma   90.00
#
_symmetry.space_group_name_H-M   'P 1'
#
loop_
_entity.id
_entity.type
_entity.pdbx_description
1 polymer ?
#
loop_
_entity_poly.entity_id
_entity_poly.type
_entity_poly.pdbx_seq_one_letter_code
_entity_poly.pdbx_strand_id
1 'polypeptide(L)'
;MKSALMINQAELTLADIDTSDDTFELDHLIGKYGGGHCTSFEFNDDNYAHGSVRCLEYNIVTEVYTGNWENDEGTAVAETESYKERIYVPVHPEMTLDQIAQAIAKEIRDIPQNRFA
;
A
#
# COMPACT_ATOMS: atom_id res chain seq x y z
N MET A 1 -19.46 23.33 -30.04
CA MET A 1 -18.58 22.15 -29.92
C MET A 1 -17.64 22.41 -28.75
N LYS A 2 -17.88 21.78 -27.60
CA LYS A 2 -16.99 21.92 -26.43
C LYS A 2 -15.84 20.93 -26.62
N SER A 3 -14.65 21.45 -26.93
CA SER A 3 -13.43 20.65 -26.86
C SER A 3 -13.27 20.15 -25.43
N ALA A 4 -13.38 18.84 -25.25
CA ALA A 4 -12.85 18.20 -24.07
C ALA A 4 -11.33 18.41 -24.11
N LEU A 5 -10.81 19.18 -23.15
CA LEU A 5 -9.40 19.10 -22.81
C LEU A 5 -9.16 17.64 -22.44
N MET A 6 -8.51 16.90 -23.33
CA MET A 6 -7.74 15.74 -22.93
C MET A 6 -6.68 16.29 -21.98
N ILE A 7 -6.92 16.14 -20.68
CA ILE A 7 -5.86 16.23 -19.69
C ILE A 7 -4.90 15.12 -20.12
N ASN A 8 -3.76 15.50 -20.69
CA ASN A 8 -2.61 14.62 -20.73
C ASN A 8 -2.38 14.24 -19.27
N GLN A 9 -2.77 13.02 -18.87
CA GLN A 9 -2.36 12.42 -17.61
C GLN A 9 -0.84 12.28 -17.72
N ALA A 10 -0.11 13.35 -17.41
CA ALA A 10 1.27 13.19 -17.01
C ALA A 10 1.22 12.15 -15.88
N GLU A 11 1.85 11.01 -16.09
CA GLU A 11 1.95 9.98 -15.05
C GLU A 11 2.58 10.65 -13.85
N LEU A 12 1.78 10.87 -12.81
CA LEU A 12 2.24 11.50 -11.59
C LEU A 12 3.45 10.73 -11.07
N THR A 13 4.42 11.47 -10.58
CA THR A 13 5.71 10.96 -10.12
C THR A 13 5.86 11.16 -8.62
N LEU A 14 6.89 10.56 -8.04
CA LEU A 14 7.25 10.80 -6.64
C LEU A 14 7.45 12.29 -6.31
N ALA A 15 8.02 13.05 -7.25
CA ALA A 15 8.23 14.48 -7.08
C ALA A 15 6.91 15.26 -6.99
N ASP A 16 5.84 14.77 -7.60
CA ASP A 16 4.52 15.41 -7.52
C ASP A 16 3.90 15.20 -6.12
N ILE A 17 4.04 14.00 -5.54
CA ILE A 17 3.60 13.70 -4.16
C ILE A 17 4.29 14.62 -3.15
N ASP A 18 5.60 14.83 -3.30
CA ASP A 18 6.39 15.68 -2.40
C ASP A 18 5.96 17.16 -2.42
N THR A 19 5.22 17.57 -3.45
CA THR A 19 4.73 18.95 -3.57
C THR A 19 3.27 19.13 -3.17
N SER A 20 2.46 18.06 -3.15
CA SER A 20 1.01 18.15 -2.95
C SER A 20 0.55 17.86 -1.51
N ASP A 21 1.39 17.22 -0.67
CA ASP A 21 0.98 16.59 0.61
C ASP A 21 -0.24 15.64 0.46
N ASP A 22 -0.62 15.30 -0.77
CA ASP A 22 -1.81 14.53 -1.12
C ASP A 22 -1.38 13.20 -1.76
N THR A 23 -1.47 12.14 -0.97
CA THR A 23 -1.18 10.75 -1.39
C THR A 23 -2.40 10.00 -1.87
N PHE A 24 -3.57 10.64 -2.01
CA PHE A 24 -4.85 9.96 -2.27
C PHE A 24 -4.80 9.03 -3.49
N GLU A 25 -4.21 9.47 -4.60
CA GLU A 25 -4.10 8.67 -5.82
C GLU A 25 -3.18 7.45 -5.61
N LEU A 26 -2.07 7.64 -4.89
CA LEU A 26 -1.15 6.55 -4.55
C LEU A 26 -1.82 5.54 -3.63
N ASP A 27 -2.53 6.00 -2.60
CA ASP A 27 -3.27 5.15 -1.66
C ASP A 27 -4.37 4.37 -2.39
N HIS A 28 -5.08 4.99 -3.33
CA HIS A 28 -6.05 4.30 -4.17
C HIS A 28 -5.40 3.16 -4.98
N LEU A 29 -4.23 3.40 -5.58
CA LEU A 29 -3.49 2.40 -6.35
C LEU A 29 -2.94 1.28 -5.47
N ILE A 30 -2.42 1.60 -4.28
CA ILE A 30 -1.99 0.58 -3.29
C ILE A 30 -3.18 -0.28 -2.87
N GLY A 31 -4.34 0.33 -2.58
CA GLY A 31 -5.56 -0.42 -2.25
C GLY A 31 -5.99 -1.34 -3.40
N LYS A 32 -5.89 -0.87 -4.65
CA LYS A 32 -6.21 -1.67 -5.85
C LYS A 32 -5.27 -2.88 -6.03
N TYR A 33 -3.97 -2.73 -5.78
CA TYR A 33 -2.98 -3.78 -6.03
C TYR A 33 -2.67 -4.66 -4.81
N GLY A 34 -2.68 -4.09 -3.62
CA GLY A 34 -2.28 -4.72 -2.36
C GLY A 34 -3.42 -4.95 -1.37
N GLY A 35 -4.59 -4.31 -1.55
CA GLY A 35 -5.69 -4.32 -0.56
C GLY A 35 -6.28 -5.70 -0.26
N GLY A 36 -6.13 -6.70 -1.15
CA GLY A 36 -6.51 -8.08 -0.86
C GLY A 36 -5.60 -8.78 0.16
N HIS A 37 -4.46 -8.18 0.50
CA HIS A 37 -3.43 -8.74 1.36
C HIS A 37 -3.22 -7.90 2.63
N CYS A 38 -4.04 -6.87 2.89
CA CYS A 38 -3.94 -6.09 4.11
C CYS A 38 -5.29 -5.47 4.48
N THR A 39 -5.56 -5.33 5.77
CA THR A 39 -6.75 -4.66 6.30
C THR A 39 -6.62 -3.15 6.19
N SER A 40 -5.42 -2.62 6.42
CA SER A 40 -5.11 -1.20 6.22
C SER A 40 -3.62 -0.99 5.96
N PHE A 41 -3.29 0.17 5.40
CA PHE A 41 -1.93 0.67 5.24
C PHE A 41 -1.94 2.17 5.57
N GLU A 42 -0.85 2.65 6.18
CA GLU A 42 -0.69 4.04 6.58
C GLU A 42 0.72 4.49 6.19
N PHE A 43 0.81 5.57 5.44
CA PHE A 43 2.08 6.18 5.08
C PHE A 43 2.69 6.88 6.30
N ASN A 44 3.95 6.57 6.63
CA ASN A 44 4.61 7.05 7.84
C ASN A 44 5.84 7.93 7.54
N ASP A 45 5.86 8.58 6.36
CA ASP A 45 6.95 9.39 5.78
C ASP A 45 8.20 9.60 6.66
N ASP A 46 9.22 8.78 6.45
CA ASP A 46 10.48 8.93 7.18
C ASP A 46 11.53 9.77 6.42
N ASN A 47 11.18 10.31 5.23
CA ASN A 47 12.07 11.08 4.33
C ASN A 47 13.50 10.50 4.17
N TYR A 48 13.65 9.19 4.39
CA TYR A 48 14.94 8.52 4.40
C TYR A 48 15.40 8.31 2.96
N ALA A 49 16.49 8.98 2.57
CA ALA A 49 17.07 8.91 1.23
C ALA A 49 18.53 8.47 1.29
N HIS A 50 18.92 7.57 0.39
CA HIS A 50 20.31 7.17 0.19
C HIS A 50 20.72 7.44 -1.27
N GLY A 51 21.38 8.58 -1.50
CA GLY A 51 21.70 9.05 -2.85
C GLY A 51 20.43 9.50 -3.58
N SER A 52 20.18 8.96 -4.76
CA SER A 52 18.97 9.28 -5.56
C SER A 52 17.77 8.39 -5.22
N VAL A 53 17.89 7.44 -4.30
CA VAL A 53 16.81 6.52 -3.93
C VAL A 53 16.17 7.01 -2.64
N ARG A 54 14.86 7.23 -2.67
CA ARG A 54 14.04 7.47 -1.46
C ARG A 54 13.47 6.15 -0.99
N CYS A 55 13.29 5.99 0.31
CA CYS A 55 12.58 4.86 0.88
C CYS A 55 11.27 5.33 1.48
N LEU A 56 10.15 4.85 0.93
CA LEU A 56 8.82 5.10 1.49
C LEU A 56 8.58 4.12 2.64
N GLU A 57 8.19 4.65 3.80
CA GLU A 57 7.83 3.85 4.96
C GLU A 57 6.31 3.73 5.05
N TYR A 58 5.82 2.49 5.18
CA TYR A 58 4.40 2.21 5.43
C TYR A 58 4.23 1.30 6.64
N ASN A 59 3.26 1.63 7.48
CA ASN A 59 2.73 0.72 8.48
C ASN A 59 1.58 -0.06 7.86
N ILE A 60 1.69 -1.38 7.80
CA ILE A 60 0.71 -2.30 7.21
C ILE A 60 0.03 -3.07 8.34
N VAL A 61 -1.29 -3.15 8.31
CA VAL A 61 -2.07 -3.98 9.22
C VAL A 61 -2.70 -5.11 8.42
N THR A 62 -2.55 -6.33 8.92
CA THR A 62 -3.03 -7.56 8.30
C THR A 62 -3.78 -8.37 9.36
N GLU A 63 -4.86 -9.04 8.99
CA GLU A 63 -5.53 -9.99 9.87
C GLU A 63 -4.94 -11.38 9.67
N VAL A 64 -4.49 -11.98 10.77
CA VAL A 64 -3.82 -13.28 10.75
C VAL A 64 -4.64 -14.27 11.54
N TYR A 65 -4.87 -15.44 10.96
CA TYR A 65 -5.58 -16.52 11.61
C TYR A 65 -4.79 -17.06 12.82
N THR A 66 -5.44 -17.12 13.99
CA THR A 66 -4.79 -17.53 15.25
C THR A 66 -4.77 -19.05 15.48
N GLY A 67 -5.50 -19.82 14.66
CA GLY A 67 -5.61 -21.28 14.83
C GLY A 67 -6.86 -21.74 15.57
N ASN A 68 -7.70 -20.83 16.06
CA ASN A 68 -8.94 -21.16 16.78
C ASN A 68 -10.17 -20.92 15.90
N TRP A 69 -11.21 -21.72 16.15
CA TRP A 69 -12.54 -21.52 15.56
C TRP A 69 -13.50 -21.23 16.70
N GLU A 70 -14.10 -20.05 16.72
CA GLU A 70 -15.23 -19.79 17.61
C GLU A 70 -16.50 -20.34 16.97
N ASN A 71 -17.24 -21.14 17.74
CA ASN A 71 -18.58 -21.56 17.37
C ASN A 71 -19.57 -20.65 18.09
N ASP A 72 -19.84 -19.48 17.52
CA ASP A 72 -20.90 -18.62 18.01
C ASP A 72 -22.19 -18.97 17.23
N GLU A 73 -23.18 -19.47 17.95
CA GLU A 73 -24.53 -19.80 17.45
C GLU A 73 -24.61 -20.54 16.09
N GLY A 74 -23.66 -21.44 15.81
CA GLY A 74 -23.66 -22.28 14.61
C GLY A 74 -22.98 -21.67 13.38
N THR A 75 -22.39 -20.48 13.49
CA THR A 75 -21.48 -19.94 12.48
C THR A 75 -20.05 -20.07 13.02
N ALA A 76 -19.27 -20.97 12.42
CA ALA A 76 -17.86 -21.08 12.74
C ALA A 76 -17.13 -19.87 12.15
N VAL A 77 -16.65 -18.98 13.01
CA VAL A 77 -15.82 -17.84 12.60
C VAL A 77 -14.38 -18.13 13.01
N ALA A 78 -13.47 -17.98 12.04
CA ALA A 78 -12.05 -18.11 12.29
C ALA A 78 -11.60 -16.92 13.16
N GLU A 79 -10.98 -17.19 14.30
CA GLU A 79 -10.42 -16.12 15.13
C GLU A 79 -9.20 -15.51 14.42
N THR A 80 -9.19 -14.19 14.29
CA THR A 80 -8.13 -13.43 13.64
C THR A 80 -7.58 -12.38 14.59
N GLU A 81 -6.27 -12.16 14.55
CA GLU A 81 -5.59 -11.08 15.26
C GLU A 81 -4.99 -10.08 14.25
N SER A 82 -4.96 -8.80 14.64
CA SER A 82 -4.30 -7.77 13.84
C SER A 82 -2.78 -7.85 14.03
N TYR A 83 -2.06 -8.21 12.96
CA TYR A 83 -0.61 -8.11 12.89
C TYR A 83 -0.21 -6.82 12.19
N LYS A 84 0.72 -6.08 12.83
CA LYS A 84 1.27 -4.84 12.30
C LYS A 84 2.70 -5.07 11.85
N GLU A 85 2.98 -4.72 10.60
CA GLU A 85 4.31 -4.82 10.01
C GLU A 85 4.72 -3.45 9.44
N ARG A 86 6.01 -3.16 9.47
CA ARG A 86 6.54 -1.96 8.83
C ARG A 86 7.34 -2.36 7.61
N ILE A 87 6.97 -1.81 6.46
CA ILE A 87 7.67 -2.05 5.20
C ILE A 87 8.41 -0.79 4.74
N TYR A 88 9.51 -1.04 4.03
CA TYR A 88 10.40 -0.03 3.49
C TYR A 88 10.52 -0.25 2.00
N VAL A 89 9.98 0.68 1.20
CA VAL A 89 9.87 0.52 -0.25
C VAL A 89 10.83 1.49 -0.94
N PRO A 90 11.93 1.01 -1.53
CA PRO A 90 12.83 1.87 -2.29
C PRO A 90 12.15 2.33 -3.57
N VAL A 91 12.17 3.64 -3.82
CA VAL A 91 11.59 4.28 -4.99
C VAL A 91 12.59 5.26 -5.60
N HIS A 92 12.52 5.39 -6.92
CA HIS A 92 13.31 6.34 -7.67
C HIS A 92 12.45 7.54 -8.08
N PRO A 93 13.01 8.76 -8.20
CA PRO A 93 12.28 9.97 -8.59
C PRO A 93 11.55 9.84 -9.93
N GLU A 94 12.09 9.04 -10.85
CA GLU A 94 11.52 8.79 -12.17
C GLU A 94 10.39 7.75 -12.18
N MET A 95 10.12 7.08 -11.05
CA MET A 95 9.03 6.09 -10.99
C MET A 95 7.68 6.79 -11.03
N THR A 96 6.77 6.20 -11.81
CA THR A 96 5.37 6.60 -11.83
C THR A 96 4.65 6.11 -10.58
N LEU A 97 3.53 6.75 -10.21
CA LEU A 97 2.72 6.28 -9.07
C LEU A 97 2.29 4.81 -9.20
N ASP A 98 2.01 4.35 -10.42
CA ASP A 98 1.64 2.96 -10.67
C ASP A 98 2.79 2.00 -10.36
N GLN A 99 4.01 2.34 -10.80
CA GLN A 99 5.21 1.56 -10.49
C GLN A 99 5.50 1.54 -8.98
N ILE A 100 5.33 2.69 -8.31
CA ILE A 100 5.49 2.80 -6.86
C ILE A 100 4.45 1.93 -6.15
N ALA A 101 3.17 2.03 -6.54
CA ALA A 101 2.10 1.24 -5.95
C ALA A 101 2.30 -0.27 -6.15
N GLN A 102 2.80 -0.69 -7.32
CA GLN A 102 3.14 -2.10 -7.57
C GLN A 102 4.31 -2.57 -6.69
N ALA A 103 5.33 -1.73 -6.48
CA ALA A 103 6.44 -2.05 -5.58
C ALA A 103 5.96 -2.19 -4.13
N ILE A 104 5.11 -1.28 -3.65
CA ILE A 104 4.50 -1.35 -2.32
C ILE A 104 3.63 -2.61 -2.19
N ALA A 105 2.76 -2.88 -3.17
CA ALA A 105 1.90 -4.05 -3.15
C ALA A 105 2.69 -5.36 -3.15
N LYS A 106 3.84 -5.41 -3.81
CA LYS A 106 4.74 -6.57 -3.74
C LYS A 106 5.25 -6.77 -2.32
N GLU A 107 5.76 -5.73 -1.65
CA GLU A 107 6.25 -5.84 -0.28
C GLU A 107 5.12 -6.22 0.71
N ILE A 108 3.90 -5.70 0.51
CA ILE A 108 2.73 -6.14 1.28
C ILE A 108 2.47 -7.64 1.08
N ARG A 109 2.46 -8.14 -0.17
CA ARG A 109 2.24 -9.57 -0.45
C ARG A 109 3.31 -10.47 0.15
N ASP A 110 4.54 -9.97 0.22
CA ASP A 110 5.69 -10.72 0.74
C ASP A 110 5.76 -10.75 2.28
N ILE A 111 4.87 -10.02 2.99
CA ILE A 111 4.77 -10.11 4.46
C ILE A 111 4.50 -11.57 4.85
N PRO A 112 5.35 -12.22 5.66
CA PRO A 112 5.25 -13.66 5.95
C PRO A 112 3.90 -14.09 6.54
N GLN A 113 3.22 -13.20 7.24
CA GLN A 113 1.93 -13.39 7.88
C GLN A 113 0.76 -13.30 6.88
N ASN A 114 0.97 -12.75 5.68
CA ASN A 114 -0.03 -12.66 4.60
C ASN A 114 -0.23 -13.94 3.79
N ARG A 115 0.36 -15.06 4.22
CA ARG A 115 0.32 -16.36 3.51
C ARG A 115 -1.07 -17.00 3.36
N PHE A 116 -2.13 -16.36 3.89
CA PHE A 116 -3.51 -16.85 3.81
C PHE A 116 -4.45 -16.00 2.94
N ALA A 117 -3.95 -14.95 2.28
CA ALA A 117 -4.71 -14.16 1.31
C ALA A 117 -4.79 -14.83 -0.08
#